data_AF-A0AAF0PPG7-F1
#
_entry.id   AF-A0AAF0PPG7-F1
#
_cell.length_a   1.000
_cell.length_b   1.000
_cell.length_c   1.000
_cell.angle_alpha   90.00
_cell.angle_beta   90.00
_cell.angle_gamma   90.00
#
_symmetry.space_group_name_H-M   'P 1'
#
loop_
_entity.id
_entity.type
_entity.pdbx_description
1 polymer ?
#
loop_
_entity_poly.entity_id
_entity_poly.type
_entity_poly.pdbx_seq_one_letter_code
_entity_poly.pdbx_strand_id
1 'polypeptide(L)'
;MDVYEIEVYGRIGLQRMAHKVLGKVMQKLYHVTMSDWDAEELMYEQVEYACIDAFMSFELGLKLFVVIAKSKWKEEGHPVRKYELNRIVRELRKHKRYKYALEVCEWMRVQDDIQLLSGDYAVYLDLITKVHGMNSAEKFFEDLPDRLKVQTTYTALLHTYVQHKDTAKAESLMEKMSDAVS
;
A
#
# COMPACT_ATOMS: atom_id res chain seq x y z
N MET A 1 15.08 -18.58 8.36
CA MET A 1 14.59 -19.26 7.15
C MET A 1 14.14 -18.17 6.22
N ASP A 2 14.87 -17.95 5.13
CA ASP A 2 14.59 -16.88 4.18
C ASP A 2 13.25 -17.16 3.50
N VAL A 3 12.28 -16.25 3.69
CA VAL A 3 10.87 -16.48 3.32
C VAL A 3 10.67 -16.40 1.79
N TYR A 4 11.68 -15.94 1.05
CA TYR A 4 11.55 -15.65 -0.38
C TYR A 4 12.79 -15.98 -1.21
N GLU A 5 13.41 -17.17 -1.02
CA GLU A 5 14.53 -17.71 -1.82
C GLU A 5 14.57 -17.12 -3.25
N ILE A 6 15.34 -16.04 -3.44
CA ILE A 6 15.29 -15.21 -4.65
C ILE A 6 15.68 -16.04 -5.90
N GLU A 7 16.47 -17.09 -5.70
CA GLU A 7 16.84 -18.08 -6.71
C GLU A 7 15.65 -18.88 -7.27
N VAL A 8 14.57 -19.07 -6.49
CA VAL A 8 13.39 -19.86 -6.90
C VAL A 8 12.50 -19.10 -7.88
N TYR A 9 12.51 -17.76 -7.83
CA TYR A 9 11.62 -16.94 -8.65
C TYR A 9 12.11 -16.73 -10.09
N GLY A 10 13.43 -16.80 -10.34
CA GLY A 10 14.01 -16.58 -11.67
C GLY A 10 13.67 -17.65 -12.72
N ARG A 11 13.14 -18.81 -12.30
CA ARG A 11 12.85 -19.96 -13.19
C ARG A 11 11.37 -20.31 -13.31
N ILE A 12 10.46 -19.53 -12.73
CA ILE A 12 9.02 -19.83 -12.77
C ILE A 12 8.26 -18.84 -13.65
N GLY A 13 7.32 -19.35 -14.43
CA GLY A 13 6.48 -18.52 -15.30
C GLY A 13 5.50 -17.65 -14.52
N LEU A 14 5.03 -16.57 -15.16
CA LEU A 14 4.15 -15.54 -14.58
C LEU A 14 2.93 -16.12 -13.84
N GLN A 15 2.27 -17.13 -14.43
CA GLN A 15 1.10 -17.78 -13.82
C GLN A 15 1.44 -18.42 -12.46
N ARG A 16 2.60 -19.07 -12.36
CA ARG A 16 3.04 -19.71 -11.10
C ARG A 16 3.48 -18.65 -10.09
N MET A 17 4.09 -17.55 -10.54
CA MET A 17 4.41 -16.40 -9.68
C MET A 17 3.15 -15.76 -9.11
N ALA A 18 2.14 -15.52 -9.95
CA ALA A 18 0.84 -14.99 -9.54
C ALA A 18 0.21 -15.81 -8.41
N HIS A 19 0.24 -17.14 -8.54
CA HIS A 19 -0.27 -18.02 -7.49
C HIS A 19 0.59 -17.95 -6.21
N LYS A 20 1.92 -18.12 -6.33
CA LYS A 20 2.81 -18.15 -5.16
C LYS A 20 2.89 -16.84 -4.38
N VAL A 21 2.90 -15.70 -5.08
CA VAL A 21 3.16 -14.38 -4.47
C VAL A 21 1.88 -13.62 -4.16
N LEU A 22 0.86 -13.72 -5.03
CA LEU A 22 -0.40 -12.99 -4.88
C LEU A 22 -1.58 -13.87 -4.45
N GLY A 23 -1.43 -15.21 -4.45
CA GLY A 23 -2.53 -16.13 -4.21
C GLY A 23 -3.59 -16.13 -5.32
N LYS A 24 -3.28 -15.58 -6.49
CA LYS A 24 -4.23 -15.39 -7.59
C LYS A 24 -4.07 -16.47 -8.65
N VAL A 25 -5.19 -16.93 -9.19
CA VAL A 25 -5.22 -17.84 -10.33
C VAL A 25 -5.33 -17.03 -11.60
N MET A 26 -4.30 -17.10 -12.44
CA MET A 26 -4.32 -16.51 -13.78
C MET A 26 -4.79 -17.60 -14.76
N GLN A 27 -5.96 -17.42 -15.36
CA GLN A 27 -6.44 -18.31 -16.42
C GLN A 27 -5.69 -17.98 -17.71
N LYS A 28 -4.96 -18.95 -18.24
CA LYS A 28 -4.27 -18.85 -19.53
C LYS A 28 -4.84 -19.91 -20.46
N LEU A 29 -5.75 -19.50 -21.34
CA LEU A 29 -6.30 -20.40 -22.35
C LEU A 29 -5.21 -20.75 -23.35
N TYR A 30 -4.90 -22.03 -23.49
CA TYR A 30 -3.81 -22.52 -24.33
C TYR A 30 -3.96 -22.08 -25.79
N HIS A 31 -5.19 -22.13 -26.32
CA HIS A 31 -5.48 -21.73 -27.69
C HIS A 31 -5.23 -20.25 -27.96
N VAL A 32 -5.34 -19.38 -26.96
CA VAL A 32 -5.01 -17.94 -27.06
C VAL A 32 -3.50 -17.73 -26.90
N THR A 33 -2.86 -18.49 -26.00
CA THR A 33 -1.42 -18.35 -25.77
C THR A 33 -0.61 -18.70 -27.03
N MET A 34 -1.09 -19.68 -27.80
CA MET A 34 -0.46 -20.17 -29.03
C MET A 34 -1.15 -19.66 -30.31
N SER A 35 -2.04 -18.66 -30.22
CA SER A 35 -2.69 -18.08 -31.40
C SER A 35 -1.73 -17.17 -32.18
N ASP A 36 -2.18 -16.69 -33.34
CA ASP A 36 -1.42 -15.75 -34.15
C ASP A 36 -1.41 -14.36 -33.51
N TRP A 37 -0.35 -14.06 -32.74
CA TRP A 37 -0.14 -12.76 -32.10
C TRP A 37 0.45 -11.71 -33.04
N ASP A 38 0.90 -12.13 -34.23
CA ASP A 38 1.43 -11.23 -35.26
C ASP A 38 0.33 -10.76 -36.24
N ALA A 39 -0.93 -11.19 -36.01
CA ALA A 39 -2.09 -10.77 -36.79
C ALA A 39 -2.31 -9.24 -36.72
N GLU A 40 -2.73 -8.65 -37.84
CA GLU A 40 -2.99 -7.20 -37.94
C GLU A 40 -4.14 -6.74 -37.02
N GLU A 41 -5.14 -7.59 -36.81
CA GLU A 41 -6.23 -7.37 -35.87
C GLU A 41 -6.29 -8.50 -34.83
N LEU A 42 -6.20 -8.13 -33.54
CA LEU A 42 -6.30 -9.09 -32.44
C LEU A 42 -7.76 -9.38 -32.10
N MET A 43 -8.06 -10.64 -31.83
CA MET A 43 -9.38 -11.03 -31.32
C MET A 43 -9.57 -10.58 -29.86
N TYR A 44 -10.83 -10.48 -29.42
CA TYR A 44 -11.18 -10.08 -28.07
C TYR A 44 -10.43 -10.91 -27.00
N GLU A 45 -10.34 -12.22 -27.20
CA GLU A 45 -9.68 -13.14 -26.27
C GLU A 45 -8.16 -12.87 -26.15
N GLN A 46 -7.51 -12.45 -27.24
CA GLN A 46 -6.09 -12.03 -27.21
C GLN A 46 -5.93 -10.72 -26.45
N VAL A 47 -6.79 -9.73 -26.71
CA VAL A 47 -6.78 -8.46 -25.97
C VAL A 47 -7.02 -8.68 -24.48
N GLU A 48 -7.99 -9.52 -24.13
CA GLU A 48 -8.29 -9.91 -22.75
C GLU A 48 -7.08 -10.60 -22.09
N TYR A 49 -6.48 -11.59 -22.76
CA TYR A 49 -5.29 -12.28 -22.27
C TYR A 49 -4.13 -11.31 -21.99
N ALA A 50 -3.82 -10.42 -22.94
CA ALA A 50 -2.74 -9.45 -22.79
C ALA A 50 -3.00 -8.48 -21.62
N CYS A 51 -4.25 -8.05 -21.44
CA CYS A 51 -4.64 -7.22 -20.30
C CYS A 51 -4.43 -7.95 -18.96
N ILE A 52 -4.81 -9.23 -18.88
CA ILE A 52 -4.58 -10.02 -17.67
C ILE A 52 -3.07 -10.18 -17.42
N ASP A 53 -2.28 -10.47 -18.45
CA ASP A 53 -0.83 -10.65 -18.33
C ASP A 53 -0.12 -9.37 -17.85
N ALA A 54 -0.46 -8.22 -18.44
CA ALA A 54 0.04 -6.93 -18.03
C ALA A 54 -0.38 -6.57 -16.59
N PHE A 55 -1.64 -6.78 -16.23
CA PHE A 55 -2.15 -6.52 -14.88
C PHE A 55 -1.44 -7.38 -13.83
N MET A 56 -1.32 -8.68 -14.08
CA MET A 56 -0.66 -9.61 -13.16
C MET A 56 0.82 -9.31 -13.01
N SER A 57 1.52 -9.00 -14.11
CA SER A 57 2.92 -8.57 -14.10
C SER A 57 3.12 -7.30 -13.27
N PHE A 58 2.27 -6.30 -13.45
CA PHE A 58 2.32 -5.06 -12.67
C PHE A 58 2.08 -5.31 -11.18
N GLU A 59 1.05 -6.09 -10.83
CA GLU A 59 0.72 -6.36 -9.43
C GLU A 59 1.81 -7.21 -8.74
N LEU A 60 2.38 -8.18 -9.44
CA LEU A 60 3.54 -8.95 -8.97
C LEU A 60 4.74 -8.04 -8.72
N GLY A 61 5.04 -7.14 -9.66
CA GLY A 61 6.10 -6.15 -9.52
C GLY A 61 5.94 -5.31 -8.25
N LEU A 62 4.72 -4.82 -7.96
CA LEU A 62 4.44 -4.08 -6.74
C LEU A 62 4.66 -4.91 -5.47
N LYS A 63 4.14 -6.15 -5.42
CA LYS A 63 4.27 -6.98 -4.22
C LYS A 63 5.73 -7.36 -3.96
N LEU A 64 6.45 -7.78 -5.00
CA LEU A 64 7.87 -8.12 -4.92
C LEU A 64 8.69 -6.89 -4.53
N PHE A 65 8.40 -5.71 -5.08
CA PHE A 65 9.09 -4.48 -4.70
C PHE A 65 8.97 -4.18 -3.21
N VAL A 66 7.77 -4.31 -2.63
CA VAL A 66 7.55 -4.15 -1.18
C VAL A 66 8.32 -5.21 -0.38
N VAL A 67 8.31 -6.47 -0.82
CA VAL A 67 9.04 -7.57 -0.16
C VAL A 67 10.55 -7.37 -0.22
N ILE A 68 11.10 -6.95 -1.37
CA ILE A 68 12.52 -6.66 -1.55
C ILE A 68 12.93 -5.47 -0.67
N ALA A 69 12.11 -4.41 -0.63
CA ALA A 69 12.38 -3.27 0.25
C ALA A 69 12.45 -3.69 1.73
N LYS A 70 11.57 -4.61 2.17
CA LYS A 70 11.56 -5.16 3.53
C LYS A 70 12.74 -6.10 3.82
N SER A 71 13.14 -6.94 2.87
CA SER A 71 14.22 -7.93 3.05
C SER A 71 15.60 -7.29 3.03
N LYS A 72 15.89 -6.40 2.06
CA LYS A 72 17.16 -5.65 2.00
C LYS A 72 17.45 -4.91 3.30
N TRP A 73 16.41 -4.35 3.91
CA TRP A 73 16.54 -3.68 5.20
C TRP A 73 16.97 -4.63 6.34
N LYS A 74 16.49 -5.88 6.34
CA LYS A 74 16.83 -6.88 7.37
C LYS A 74 18.24 -7.46 7.21
N GLU A 75 18.71 -7.61 5.98
CA GLU A 75 19.97 -8.32 5.69
C GLU A 75 21.21 -7.42 5.84
N GLU A 76 21.13 -6.14 5.49
CA GLU A 76 22.33 -5.30 5.38
C GLU A 76 22.65 -4.46 6.64
N GLY A 77 21.87 -4.58 7.72
CA GLY A 77 22.16 -3.88 8.98
C GLY A 77 22.11 -2.34 8.91
N HIS A 78 21.92 -1.72 7.73
CA HIS A 78 21.33 -0.41 7.36
C HIS A 78 21.81 0.06 5.95
N PRO A 79 21.06 0.86 5.13
CA PRO A 79 19.87 1.65 5.48
C PRO A 79 18.82 1.74 4.33
N VAL A 80 17.66 1.07 4.38
CA VAL A 80 16.50 1.75 3.74
C VAL A 80 16.15 2.89 4.68
N ARG A 81 16.61 4.10 4.35
CA ARG A 81 16.35 5.28 5.19
C ARG A 81 14.85 5.50 5.24
N LYS A 82 14.34 5.99 6.36
CA LYS A 82 12.93 6.43 6.48
C LYS A 82 12.48 7.27 5.27
N TYR A 83 13.37 8.12 4.74
CA TYR A 83 13.12 8.90 3.54
C TYR A 83 12.79 8.06 2.29
N GLU A 84 13.50 6.95 2.07
CA GLU A 84 13.29 6.06 0.92
C GLU A 84 11.96 5.33 1.04
N LEU A 85 11.63 4.85 2.24
CA LEU A 85 10.30 4.27 2.52
C LEU A 85 9.20 5.31 2.31
N ASN A 86 9.39 6.54 2.78
CA ASN A 86 8.45 7.64 2.56
C ASN A 86 8.34 8.04 1.08
N ARG A 87 9.40 7.85 0.27
CA ARG A 87 9.33 8.01 -1.20
C ARG A 87 8.48 6.89 -1.81
N ILE A 88 8.67 5.65 -1.40
CA ILE A 88 7.85 4.51 -1.84
C ILE A 88 6.38 4.73 -1.49
N VAL A 89 6.08 5.12 -0.24
CA VAL A 89 4.71 5.42 0.21
C VAL A 89 4.09 6.54 -0.63
N ARG A 90 4.85 7.60 -0.94
CA ARG A 90 4.37 8.70 -1.80
C ARG A 90 4.04 8.22 -3.22
N GLU A 91 4.91 7.43 -3.85
CA GLU A 91 4.65 6.90 -5.19
C GLU A 91 3.44 5.94 -5.19
N LEU A 92 3.35 5.05 -4.19
CA LEU A 92 2.19 4.16 -4.04
C LEU A 92 0.89 4.96 -3.85
N ARG A 93 0.90 6.05 -3.08
CA ARG A 93 -0.25 6.95 -2.91
C ARG A 93 -0.61 7.68 -4.20
N LYS A 94 0.37 8.18 -4.95
CA LYS A 94 0.16 8.84 -6.26
C LYS A 94 -0.56 7.92 -7.24
N HIS A 95 -0.20 6.64 -7.24
CA HIS A 95 -0.84 5.61 -8.06
C HIS A 95 -2.05 4.95 -7.41
N LYS A 96 -2.59 5.51 -6.31
CA LYS A 96 -3.77 5.02 -5.57
C LYS A 96 -3.65 3.57 -5.09
N ARG A 97 -2.42 3.08 -4.88
CA ARG A 97 -2.11 1.74 -4.37
C ARG A 97 -2.08 1.75 -2.84
N TYR A 98 -3.20 2.18 -2.23
CA TYR A 98 -3.29 2.45 -0.79
C TYR A 98 -3.02 1.24 0.09
N LYS A 99 -3.47 0.04 -0.32
CA LYS A 99 -3.21 -1.21 0.41
C LYS A 99 -1.70 -1.48 0.57
N TYR A 100 -0.94 -1.34 -0.51
CA TYR A 100 0.50 -1.54 -0.49
C TYR A 100 1.22 -0.43 0.27
N ALA A 101 0.76 0.82 0.14
CA ALA A 101 1.29 1.94 0.92
C ALA A 101 1.10 1.71 2.43
N LEU A 102 -0.09 1.24 2.83
CA LEU A 102 -0.40 0.91 4.22
C LEU A 102 0.51 -0.22 4.73
N GLU A 103 0.72 -1.28 3.94
CA GLU A 103 1.59 -2.40 4.30
C GLU A 103 3.05 -1.98 4.57
N VAL A 104 3.52 -0.92 3.91
CA VAL A 104 4.85 -0.33 4.14
C VAL A 104 4.84 0.46 5.45
N CYS A 105 3.83 1.30 5.68
CA CYS A 105 3.73 2.08 6.92
C CYS A 105 3.52 1.20 8.17
N GLU A 106 2.69 0.15 8.08
CA GLU A 106 2.53 -0.83 9.17
C GLU A 106 3.87 -1.49 9.51
N TRP A 107 4.61 -1.88 8.48
CA TRP A 107 5.93 -2.48 8.68
C TRP A 107 6.91 -1.48 9.33
N MET A 108 6.91 -0.21 8.91
CA MET A 108 7.71 0.86 9.53
C MET A 108 7.39 1.07 11.01
N ARG A 109 6.12 0.90 11.41
CA ARG A 109 5.68 1.05 12.82
C ARG A 109 6.20 -0.06 13.73
N VAL A 110 6.47 -1.25 13.20
CA VAL A 110 6.97 -2.40 13.96
C VAL A 110 8.49 -2.32 14.16
N GLN A 111 9.20 -1.44 13.44
CA GLN A 111 10.65 -1.32 13.58
C GLN A 111 11.01 -0.29 14.66
N ASP A 112 11.78 -0.71 15.67
CA ASP A 112 12.15 0.12 16.84
C ASP A 112 13.14 1.26 16.50
N ASP A 113 13.91 1.11 15.43
CA ASP A 113 14.89 2.09 14.95
C ASP A 113 14.26 3.20 14.08
N ILE A 114 13.03 3.00 13.60
CA ILE A 114 12.31 4.01 12.80
C ILE A 114 11.47 4.91 13.71
N GLN A 115 12.01 6.09 13.99
CA GLN A 115 11.26 7.13 14.71
C GLN A 115 10.24 7.79 13.77
N LEU A 116 8.97 7.41 13.91
CA LEU A 116 7.85 8.02 13.21
C LEU A 116 7.49 9.37 13.83
N LEU A 117 7.25 10.35 12.95
CA LEU A 117 6.84 11.71 13.31
C LEU A 117 5.33 11.86 13.09
N SER A 118 4.74 12.92 13.64
CA SER A 118 3.31 13.23 13.49
C SER A 118 2.85 13.29 12.03
N GLY A 119 3.71 13.74 11.11
CA GLY A 119 3.44 13.71 9.67
C GLY A 119 3.30 12.30 9.09
N ASP A 120 4.05 11.31 9.59
CA ASP A 120 3.92 9.93 9.14
C ASP A 120 2.61 9.31 9.65
N TYR A 121 2.20 9.66 10.88
CA TYR A 121 0.89 9.26 11.43
C TYR A 121 -0.28 9.89 10.70
N ALA A 122 -0.15 11.14 10.25
CA ALA A 122 -1.14 11.78 9.37
C ALA A 122 -1.31 11.02 8.03
N VAL A 123 -0.20 10.59 7.42
CA VAL A 123 -0.23 9.76 6.20
C VAL A 123 -0.86 8.40 6.50
N TYR A 124 -0.53 7.81 7.65
CA TYR A 124 -1.08 6.52 8.07
C TYR A 124 -2.60 6.58 8.30
N LEU A 125 -3.10 7.66 8.92
CA LEU A 125 -4.54 7.92 9.07
C LEU A 125 -5.26 7.99 7.71
N ASP A 126 -4.73 8.78 6.76
CA ASP A 126 -5.27 8.87 5.39
C ASP A 126 -5.32 7.48 4.71
N LEU A 127 -4.29 6.65 4.91
CA LEU A 127 -4.23 5.31 4.35
C LEU A 127 -5.23 4.35 5.01
N ILE A 128 -5.38 4.36 6.34
CA ILE A 128 -6.37 3.53 7.04
C ILE A 128 -7.77 3.90 6.56
N THR A 129 -8.11 5.18 6.53
CA THR A 129 -9.45 5.62 6.09
C THR A 129 -9.78 5.08 4.70
N LYS A 130 -8.80 5.10 3.78
CA LYS A 130 -8.98 4.61 2.40
C LYS A 130 -9.05 3.10 2.27
N VAL A 131 -8.38 2.33 3.13
CA VAL A 131 -8.29 0.86 3.02
C VAL A 131 -9.30 0.15 3.92
N HIS A 132 -9.49 0.63 5.14
CA HIS A 132 -10.29 0.00 6.19
C HIS A 132 -11.51 0.84 6.63
N GLY A 133 -11.71 2.01 6.01
CA GLY A 133 -12.82 2.89 6.33
C GLY A 133 -12.59 3.78 7.56
N MET A 134 -13.54 4.69 7.77
CA MET A 134 -13.43 5.78 8.74
C MET A 134 -13.39 5.31 10.19
N ASN A 135 -14.23 4.35 10.58
CA ASN A 135 -14.27 3.84 11.95
C ASN A 135 -12.92 3.26 12.41
N SER A 136 -12.19 2.63 11.48
CA SER A 136 -10.86 2.09 11.75
C SER A 136 -9.82 3.19 11.98
N ALA A 137 -9.95 4.31 11.26
CA ALA A 137 -9.08 5.48 11.42
C ALA A 137 -9.36 6.24 12.72
N GLU A 138 -10.63 6.37 13.12
CA GLU A 138 -11.04 6.95 14.40
C GLU A 138 -10.47 6.17 15.57
N LYS A 139 -10.69 4.85 15.58
CA LYS A 139 -10.13 3.97 16.61
C LYS A 139 -8.62 4.09 16.69
N PHE A 140 -7.94 4.10 15.54
CA PHE A 140 -6.49 4.30 15.51
C PHE A 140 -6.08 5.65 16.11
N PHE A 141 -6.81 6.72 15.82
CA PHE A 141 -6.53 8.06 16.37
C PHE A 141 -6.73 8.10 17.90
N GLU A 142 -7.78 7.45 18.41
CA GLU A 142 -8.04 7.34 19.84
C GLU A 142 -6.92 6.60 20.57
N ASP A 143 -6.44 5.50 19.99
CA ASP A 143 -5.35 4.65 20.49
C ASP A 143 -3.97 5.35 20.43
N LEU A 144 -3.84 6.51 19.76
CA LEU A 144 -2.57 7.25 19.72
C LEU A 144 -2.25 7.85 21.10
N PRO A 145 -0.97 7.79 21.54
CA PRO A 145 -0.51 8.54 22.71
C PRO A 145 -0.76 10.04 22.55
N ASP A 146 -1.13 10.73 23.63
CA ASP A 146 -1.51 12.16 23.57
C ASP A 146 -0.40 13.05 23.04
N ARG A 147 0.87 12.69 23.26
CA ARG A 147 2.05 13.38 22.67
C ARG A 147 2.05 13.42 21.13
N LEU A 148 1.35 12.50 20.49
CA LEU A 148 1.23 12.38 19.03
C LEU A 148 -0.09 12.94 18.50
N LYS A 149 -1.07 13.22 19.38
CA LYS A 149 -2.32 13.93 19.04
C LYS A 149 -2.05 15.42 18.94
N VAL A 150 -1.29 15.79 17.91
CA VAL A 150 -0.90 17.17 17.62
C VAL A 150 -1.70 17.73 16.45
N GLN A 151 -1.59 19.02 16.20
CA GLN A 151 -2.35 19.71 15.15
C GLN A 151 -2.31 18.96 13.80
N THR A 152 -1.16 18.41 13.39
CA THR A 152 -1.04 17.67 12.13
C THR A 152 -1.88 16.40 12.06
N THR A 153 -1.97 15.60 13.12
CA THR A 153 -2.80 14.38 13.14
C THR A 153 -4.29 14.72 13.20
N TYR A 154 -4.64 15.77 13.94
CA TYR A 154 -6.00 16.29 13.97
C TYR A 154 -6.44 16.85 12.61
N THR A 155 -5.60 17.66 11.94
CA THR A 155 -5.87 18.18 10.59
C THR A 155 -6.01 17.04 9.58
N ALA A 156 -5.23 15.97 9.72
CA ALA A 156 -5.37 14.80 8.87
C ALA A 156 -6.73 14.11 9.06
N LEU A 157 -7.14 13.87 10.31
CA LEU A 157 -8.45 13.28 10.61
C LEU A 157 -9.60 14.17 10.13
N LEU A 158 -9.51 15.48 10.38
CA LEU A 158 -10.47 16.47 9.89
C LEU A 158 -10.60 16.45 8.36
N HIS A 159 -9.47 16.44 7.65
CA HIS A 159 -9.46 16.36 6.20
C HIS A 159 -10.13 15.06 5.72
N THR A 160 -9.94 13.94 6.42
CA THR A 160 -10.65 12.70 6.09
C THR A 160 -12.17 12.82 6.31
N TYR A 161 -12.64 13.46 7.39
CA TYR A 161 -14.08 13.70 7.61
C TYR A 161 -14.71 14.53 6.51
N VAL A 162 -14.05 15.62 6.11
CA VAL A 162 -14.50 16.48 5.01
C VAL A 162 -14.58 15.70 3.70
N GLN A 163 -13.59 14.87 3.39
CA GLN A 163 -13.60 14.04 2.18
C GLN A 163 -14.74 13.01 2.15
N HIS A 164 -15.11 12.47 3.32
CA HIS A 164 -16.22 11.54 3.46
C HIS A 164 -17.59 12.22 3.67
N LYS A 165 -17.64 13.56 3.64
CA LYS A 165 -18.85 14.38 3.84
C LYS A 165 -19.52 14.19 5.20
N ASP A 166 -18.76 13.79 6.22
CA ASP A 166 -19.24 13.66 7.60
C ASP A 166 -19.03 14.97 8.35
N THR A 167 -19.89 15.96 8.08
CA THR A 167 -19.74 17.33 8.60
C THR A 167 -19.98 17.42 10.10
N ALA A 168 -20.89 16.62 10.64
CA ALA A 168 -21.21 16.60 12.06
C ALA A 168 -19.99 16.17 12.91
N LYS A 169 -19.28 15.12 12.47
CA LYS A 169 -18.05 14.69 13.15
C LYS A 169 -16.89 15.67 12.94
N ALA A 170 -16.80 16.30 11.76
CA ALA A 170 -15.80 17.33 11.49
C ALA A 170 -15.95 18.53 12.46
N GLU A 171 -17.18 19.00 12.68
CA GLU A 171 -17.50 20.10 13.60
C GLU A 171 -17.18 19.70 15.05
N SER A 172 -17.63 18.53 15.51
CA SER A 172 -17.32 18.03 16.86
C SER A 172 -15.82 17.87 17.10
N LEU A 173 -15.04 17.48 16.08
CA LEU A 173 -13.58 17.40 16.18
C LEU A 173 -12.96 18.79 16.30
N MET A 174 -13.45 19.79 15.54
CA MET A 174 -12.97 21.16 15.61
C MET A 174 -13.20 21.79 16.99
N GLU A 175 -14.37 21.56 17.60
CA GLU A 175 -14.66 22.04 18.97
C GLU A 175 -13.69 21.44 19.99
N LYS A 176 -13.42 20.13 19.91
CA LYS A 176 -12.44 19.46 20.77
C LYS A 176 -11.02 20.00 20.56
N MET A 177 -10.68 20.47 19.36
CA MET A 177 -9.38 21.09 19.09
C MET A 177 -9.28 22.50 19.67
N SER A 178 -10.36 23.30 19.64
CA SER A 178 -10.35 24.65 20.22
C SER A 178 -10.26 24.64 21.74
N ASP A 179 -10.91 23.66 22.38
CA ASP A 179 -10.90 23.52 23.84
C ASP A 179 -9.55 23.02 24.38
N ALA A 180 -8.76 22.31 23.55
CA ALA A 180 -7.42 21.83 23.91
C ALA A 180 -6.31 22.89 23.74
N VAL A 181 -6.63 24.07 23.20
CA VAL A 181 -5.69 25.17 22.91
C VAL A 181 -6.00 26.44 23.74
N SER A 182 -7.03 26.39 24.60
CA SER A 182 -7.30 27.42 25.64
C SER A 182 -6.69 27.04 26.99
#